data_AF-A0A167WMY1-F1
#
_entry.id   AF-A0A167WMY1-F1
#
_cell.length_a   1.000
_cell.length_b   1.000
_cell.length_c   1.000
_cell.angle_alpha   90.00
_cell.angle_beta   90.00
_cell.angle_gamma   90.00
#
_symmetry.space_group_name_H-M   'P 1'
#
loop_
_entity.id
_entity.type
_entity.pdbx_description
1 polymer ?
#
loop_
_entity_poly.entity_id
_entity_poly.type
_entity_poly.pdbx_seq_one_letter_code
_entity_poly.pdbx_strand_id
1 'polypeptide(L)'
;LAPQSFLKYIEVYWLPLCVMWLATMRVDQSIFEQSDTNMLVKVWHYLLNRKFLEGKRNQWLDHLIYLLLFKVVPYFHTKHYYQLWASKDLTWRRNTGTPSTHLHN
;
A
#
# COMPACT_ATOMS: atom_id res chain seq x y z
N LEU A 1 -12.22 -6.76 33.73
CA LEU A 1 -13.42 -6.87 32.86
C LEU A 1 -13.48 -5.65 31.98
N ALA A 2 -13.68 -5.81 30.67
CA ALA A 2 -13.78 -4.67 29.77
C ALA A 2 -15.09 -3.89 30.00
N PRO A 3 -15.14 -2.58 29.75
CA PRO A 3 -16.36 -1.79 29.89
C PRO A 3 -17.49 -2.31 29.00
N GLN A 4 -18.73 -2.24 29.47
CA GLN A 4 -19.88 -2.77 28.73
C GLN A 4 -20.12 -2.03 27.40
N SER A 5 -19.78 -0.74 27.34
CA SER A 5 -19.79 0.05 26.11
C SER A 5 -18.80 -0.48 25.07
N PHE A 6 -17.64 -0.95 25.51
CA PHE A 6 -16.61 -1.51 24.64
C PHE A 6 -17.01 -2.89 24.10
N LEU A 7 -17.59 -3.75 24.95
CA LEU A 7 -18.12 -5.05 24.51
C LEU A 7 -19.22 -4.87 23.46
N LYS A 8 -20.14 -3.95 23.70
CA LYS A 8 -21.24 -3.63 22.77
C LYS A 8 -20.72 -3.06 21.44
N TYR A 9 -19.68 -2.24 21.49
CA TYR A 9 -19.01 -1.74 20.28
C TYR A 9 -18.38 -2.87 19.46
N ILE A 10 -17.64 -3.78 20.10
CA ILE A 10 -17.05 -4.93 19.40
C ILE A 10 -18.14 -5.84 18.81
N GLU A 11 -19.22 -6.07 19.56
CA GLU A 11 -20.33 -6.92 19.11
C GLU A 11 -21.07 -6.36 17.90
N VAL A 12 -21.31 -5.04 17.86
CA VAL A 12 -22.03 -4.41 16.76
C VAL A 12 -21.16 -4.23 15.52
N TYR A 13 -19.89 -3.83 15.69
CA TYR A 13 -19.08 -3.37 14.55
C TYR A 13 -17.97 -4.33 14.12
N TRP A 14 -17.46 -5.15 15.03
CA TRP A 14 -16.27 -5.99 14.76
C TRP A 14 -16.61 -7.48 14.61
N LEU A 15 -17.54 -7.99 15.41
CA LEU A 15 -17.95 -9.40 15.36
C LEU A 15 -18.60 -9.82 14.03
N PRO A 16 -19.45 -9.00 13.37
CA PRO A 16 -20.00 -9.35 12.06
C PRO A 16 -18.93 -9.44 10.97
N LEU A 17 -17.81 -8.73 11.15
CA LEU A 17 -16.67 -8.76 10.23
C LEU A 17 -15.65 -9.82 10.62
N CYS A 18 -15.84 -10.60 11.69
CA CYS A 18 -14.79 -11.46 12.25
C CYS A 18 -14.25 -12.47 11.24
N VAL A 19 -15.06 -12.87 10.26
CA VAL A 19 -14.68 -13.75 9.14
C VAL A 19 -13.51 -13.18 8.34
N MET A 20 -13.42 -11.85 8.17
CA MET A 20 -12.28 -11.18 7.50
C MET A 20 -10.99 -11.20 8.33
N TRP A 21 -11.09 -11.43 9.64
CA TRP A 21 -9.97 -11.37 10.58
C TRP A 21 -9.51 -12.76 11.05
N LEU A 22 -10.31 -13.81 10.83
CA LEU A 22 -9.97 -15.20 11.18
C LEU A 22 -8.87 -15.74 10.25
N ALA A 23 -7.72 -16.09 10.84
CA ALA A 23 -6.56 -16.60 10.11
C ALA A 23 -6.82 -17.93 9.37
N THR A 24 -7.80 -18.73 9.83
CA THR A 24 -8.18 -20.03 9.24
C THR A 24 -9.02 -19.91 7.98
N MET A 25 -9.67 -18.77 7.74
CA MET A 25 -10.48 -18.52 6.53
C MET A 25 -9.66 -17.90 5.38
N ARG A 26 -8.33 -17.81 5.54
CA ARG A 26 -7.39 -17.19 4.58
C ARG A 26 -6.72 -18.19 3.63
N VAL A 27 -7.19 -19.43 3.59
CA VAL A 27 -6.72 -20.43 2.63
C VAL A 27 -7.35 -20.07 1.27
N ASP A 28 -6.52 -19.86 0.26
CA ASP A 28 -6.88 -19.59 -1.15
C ASP A 28 -7.39 -18.19 -1.55
N GLN A 29 -7.05 -17.12 -0.82
CA GLN A 29 -7.42 -15.75 -1.23
C GLN A 29 -6.21 -14.99 -1.79
N SER A 30 -6.30 -14.54 -3.06
CA SER A 30 -5.21 -13.77 -3.67
C SER A 30 -5.15 -12.36 -3.09
N ILE A 31 -3.93 -11.81 -2.98
CA ILE A 31 -3.63 -10.47 -2.42
C ILE A 31 -4.45 -9.34 -3.08
N PHE A 32 -5.02 -9.59 -4.26
CA PHE A 32 -5.76 -8.61 -5.06
C PHE A 32 -7.28 -8.63 -4.84
N GLU A 33 -7.87 -9.70 -4.31
CA GLU A 33 -9.35 -9.88 -4.28
C GLU A 33 -10.03 -9.25 -3.05
N GLN A 34 -9.34 -9.18 -1.93
CA GLN A 34 -9.68 -8.27 -0.84
C GLN A 34 -8.42 -7.51 -0.49
N SER A 35 -8.47 -6.17 -0.49
CA SER A 35 -7.37 -5.36 0.01
C SER A 35 -7.20 -5.72 1.48
N ASP A 36 -6.33 -6.69 1.73
CA ASP A 36 -6.21 -7.42 2.98
C ASP A 36 -5.83 -6.40 4.05
N THR A 37 -6.85 -5.86 4.73
CA THR A 37 -6.76 -4.53 5.37
C THR A 37 -5.71 -4.58 6.46
N ASN A 38 -5.53 -5.75 7.07
CA ASN A 38 -4.55 -6.00 8.08
C ASN A 38 -3.13 -6.15 7.49
N MET A 39 -2.97 -6.73 6.29
CA MET A 39 -1.67 -6.79 5.62
C MET A 39 -1.26 -5.42 5.09
N LEU A 40 -2.18 -4.69 4.46
CA LEU A 40 -1.95 -3.31 4.00
C LEU A 40 -1.60 -2.40 5.18
N VAL A 41 -2.37 -2.46 6.28
CA VAL A 41 -2.06 -1.69 7.49
C VAL A 41 -0.69 -2.08 8.04
N LYS A 42 -0.32 -3.37 8.09
CA LYS A 42 1.02 -3.81 8.50
C LYS A 42 2.13 -3.28 7.58
N VAL A 43 1.94 -3.35 6.27
CA VAL A 43 2.90 -2.86 5.27
C VAL A 43 3.07 -1.35 5.41
N TRP A 44 1.97 -0.60 5.57
CA TRP A 44 2.01 0.84 5.84
C TRP A 44 2.72 1.15 7.15
N HIS A 45 2.41 0.42 8.21
CA HIS A 45 3.04 0.62 9.51
C HIS A 45 4.55 0.34 9.46
N TYR A 46 4.97 -0.71 8.74
CA TYR A 46 6.38 -1.04 8.54
C TYR A 46 7.08 0.03 7.70
N LEU A 47 6.47 0.46 6.59
CA LEU A 47 7.02 1.48 5.70
C LEU A 47 7.18 2.82 6.42
N LEU A 48 6.14 3.28 7.11
CA LEU A 48 6.15 4.53 7.87
C LEU A 48 7.24 4.47 8.95
N ASN A 49 7.29 3.39 9.72
CA ASN A 49 8.26 3.24 10.79
C ASN A 49 9.71 3.20 10.27
N ARG A 50 9.94 2.48 9.17
CA ARG A 50 11.29 2.29 8.61
C ARG A 50 11.80 3.51 7.83
N LYS A 51 10.91 4.24 7.16
CA LYS A 51 11.32 5.24 6.16
C LYS A 51 11.03 6.68 6.54
N PHE A 52 10.00 6.92 7.35
CA PHE A 52 9.53 8.29 7.61
C PHE A 52 9.54 8.67 9.09
N LEU A 53 9.36 7.71 10.01
CA LEU A 53 9.30 7.96 11.46
C LEU A 53 10.65 7.79 12.16
N GLU A 54 11.73 7.46 11.44
CA GLU A 54 13.11 7.35 11.96
C GLU A 54 13.22 6.47 13.23
N GLY A 55 12.34 5.49 13.40
CA GLY A 55 12.29 4.63 14.58
C GLY A 55 11.69 5.27 15.85
N LYS A 56 11.15 6.49 15.79
CA LYS A 56 10.41 7.11 16.91
C LYS A 56 9.03 6.48 17.04
N ARG A 57 8.83 5.67 18.08
CA ARG A 57 7.52 5.15 18.49
C ARG A 57 6.77 6.22 19.30
N ASN A 58 5.46 6.34 19.07
CA ASN A 58 4.54 7.35 19.64
C ASN A 58 4.81 8.81 19.24
N GLN A 59 4.47 9.16 18.01
CA GLN A 59 4.24 10.56 17.64
C GLN A 59 2.75 10.89 17.76
N TRP A 60 2.44 12.13 18.16
CA TRP A 60 1.07 12.61 18.26
C TRP A 60 0.36 12.42 16.91
N LEU A 61 -0.95 12.12 16.97
CA LEU A 61 -1.79 11.86 15.80
C LEU A 61 -1.64 12.98 14.74
N ASP A 62 -1.59 14.23 15.17
CA ASP A 62 -1.44 15.40 14.29
C ASP A 62 -0.12 15.39 13.52
N HIS A 63 0.97 14.98 14.17
CA HIS A 63 2.27 14.87 13.53
C HIS A 63 2.30 13.72 12.51
N LEU A 64 1.61 12.61 12.82
CA LEU A 64 1.44 11.51 11.87
C LEU A 64 0.63 11.95 10.65
N ILE A 65 -0.46 12.70 10.85
CA ILE A 65 -1.28 13.25 9.76
C ILE A 65 -0.44 14.21 8.90
N TYR A 66 0.30 15.12 9.52
CA TYR A 66 1.22 16.02 8.82
C TYR A 66 2.24 15.23 7.97
N LEU A 67 2.85 14.20 8.55
CA LEU A 67 3.84 13.39 7.86
C LEU A 67 3.23 12.62 6.68
N LEU A 68 2.03 12.05 6.84
CA LEU A 68 1.31 11.38 5.76
C LEU A 68 1.04 12.34 4.59
N LEU A 69 0.50 13.52 4.88
CA LEU A 69 0.10 14.49 3.86
C LEU A 69 1.29 15.16 3.17
N PHE A 70 2.29 15.62 3.93
CA PHE A 70 3.34 16.48 3.39
C PHE A 70 4.63 15.74 3.02
N LYS A 71 4.85 14.51 3.53
CA LYS A 71 6.03 13.72 3.17
C LYS A 71 5.68 12.48 2.36
N VAL A 72 4.71 11.70 2.82
CA VAL A 72 4.42 10.39 2.23
C VAL A 72 3.70 10.52 0.89
N VAL A 73 2.64 11.33 0.81
CA VAL A 73 1.90 11.53 -0.46
C VAL A 73 2.79 12.08 -1.58
N PRO A 74 3.58 13.16 -1.38
CA PRO A 74 4.50 13.65 -2.42
C PRO A 74 5.55 12.62 -2.82
N TYR A 75 6.08 11.85 -1.86
CA TYR A 75 7.04 10.79 -2.15
C TYR A 75 6.46 9.75 -3.11
N PHE A 76 5.23 9.30 -2.87
CA PHE A 76 4.57 8.32 -3.73
C PHE A 76 4.17 8.90 -5.10
N HIS A 77 3.74 10.17 -5.15
CA HIS A 77 3.47 10.84 -6.41
C HIS A 77 4.70 10.89 -7.30
N THR A 78 5.84 11.32 -6.74
CA THR A 78 7.13 11.36 -7.44
C THR A 78 7.60 9.96 -7.85
N LYS A 79 7.48 8.97 -6.97
CA LYS A 79 7.83 7.57 -7.29
C LYS A 79 6.99 7.02 -8.44
N HIS A 80 5.69 7.28 -8.44
CA HIS A 80 4.78 6.85 -9.49
C HIS A 80 5.10 7.54 -10.83
N TYR A 81 5.42 8.84 -10.79
CA TYR A 81 5.88 9.58 -11.96
C TYR A 81 7.14 8.94 -12.58
N TYR A 82 8.14 8.60 -11.77
CA TYR A 82 9.34 7.93 -12.28
C TYR A 82 9.06 6.52 -12.83
N GLN A 83 8.15 5.77 -12.21
CA GLN A 83 7.74 4.45 -12.73
C GLN A 83 7.07 4.58 -14.09
N LEU A 84 6.13 5.51 -14.24
CA LEU A 84 5.49 5.79 -15.53
C LEU A 84 6.50 6.26 -16.58
N TRP A 85 7.43 7.13 -16.20
CA TRP A 85 8.47 7.61 -17.10
C TRP A 85 9.41 6.48 -17.55
N ALA A 86 9.86 5.63 -16.63
CA ALA A 86 10.67 4.46 -16.94
C ALA A 86 9.94 3.46 -17.85
N SER A 87 8.64 3.24 -17.62
CA SER A 87 7.81 2.41 -18.52
C SER A 87 7.72 3.01 -19.92
N LYS A 88 7.54 4.34 -20.03
CA LYS A 88 7.48 5.03 -21.33
C LYS A 88 8.82 5.00 -22.07
N ASP A 89 9.94 5.19 -21.38
CA ASP A 89 11.28 5.14 -21.99
C ASP A 89 11.62 3.72 -22.49
N LEU A 90 11.25 2.68 -21.73
CA LEU A 90 11.37 1.28 -22.17
C LEU A 90 10.51 0.97 -23.40
N THR A 91 9.29 1.52 -23.48
CA THR A 91 8.46 1.37 -24.68
C THR A 91 9.01 2.15 -25.86
N TRP A 92 9.61 3.32 -25.64
CA TRP A 92 10.23 4.11 -26.70
C TRP A 92 11.46 3.41 -27.28
N ARG A 93 12.37 2.91 -26.43
CA ARG A 93 13.54 2.10 -26.86
C ARG A 93 13.15 0.82 -27.60
N ARG A 94 12.02 0.19 -27.25
CA ARG A 94 11.53 -1.01 -27.94
C ARG A 94 11.01 -0.70 -29.34
N ASN A 95 10.42 0.47 -29.53
CA ASN A 95 9.79 0.86 -30.80
C ASN A 95 10.77 1.51 -31.79
N THR A 96 11.91 2.04 -31.33
CA THR A 96 12.93 2.69 -32.18
C THR A 96 14.13 1.79 -32.51
N GLY A 97 14.10 0.53 -32.07
CA GLY A 97 15.21 -0.44 -32.18
C GLY A 97 15.16 -1.43 -33.34
N THR A 98 14.42 -1.19 -34.42
CA THR A 98 14.55 -1.98 -35.67
C THR A 98 14.68 -1.07 -36.90
N PRO A 99 15.91 -0.87 -37.44
CA PRO A 99 16.05 -0.46 -38.83
C PRO A 99 15.68 -1.68 -39.68
N SER A 100 14.57 -1.60 -40.39
CA SER A 100 14.21 -2.57 -41.41
C SER A 100 15.21 -2.46 -42.57
N THR A 101 16.30 -3.22 -42.52
CA THR A 101 17.10 -3.53 -43.70
C THR A 101 16.40 -4.62 -44.49
N HIS A 102 15.31 -4.26 -45.18
CA HIS A 102 14.92 -4.99 -46.37
C HIS A 102 15.73 -4.46 -47.56
N LEU A 103 16.89 -5.07 -47.75
CA LEU A 103 17.51 -5.24 -49.05
C LEU A 103 16.50 -5.95 -49.96
N HIS A 104 16.10 -5.32 -51.05
CA HIS A 104 15.78 -6.04 -52.28
C HIS A 104 16.27 -5.20 -53.47
N ASN A 105 17.04 -5.90 -54.30
CA ASN A 105 17.68 -5.47 -55.54
C ASN A 105 16.71 -4.87 -56.55
#